data_AF-A0A522CLF4-F1
#
_entry.id   AF-A0A522CLF4-F1
#
_cell.length_a   1.000
_cell.length_b   1.000
_cell.length_c   1.000
_cell.angle_alpha   90.00
_cell.angle_beta   90.00
_cell.angle_gamma   90.00
#
_symmetry.space_group_name_H-M   'P 1'
#
loop_
_entity.id
_entity.type
_entity.pdbx_description
1 polymer ?
#
loop_
_entity_poly.entity_id
_entity_poly.type
_entity_poly.pdbx_seq_one_letter_code
_entity_poly.pdbx_strand_id
1 'polypeptide(L)'
;MSEKKDADSSVEAKLISTPDGTKRWYCAGKLHRDGGPAYEGVDGTKMWFRHGEIHRDDGPAIVQPDGKEEFWLNGKQFSEKEFAERLKRIAQEKRDAERAEQARKQAVIDDAHQRRADEVHDRLRRTAKTIKPPKVNKP
;
A
#
# COMPACT_ATOMS: atom_id res chain seq x y z
N MET A 1 -37.35 -20.65 28.26
CA MET A 1 -36.00 -21.21 28.48
C MET A 1 -35.04 -20.34 27.67
N SER A 2 -33.96 -19.91 28.31
CA SER A 2 -33.00 -18.93 27.77
C SER A 2 -32.20 -19.54 26.62
N GLU A 3 -32.45 -19.08 25.39
CA GLU A 3 -31.69 -19.49 24.21
C GLU A 3 -30.40 -18.67 24.10
N LYS A 4 -29.35 -19.33 24.58
CA LYS A 4 -27.94 -19.35 24.15
C LYS A 4 -27.43 -18.17 23.31
N LYS A 5 -26.52 -17.43 23.93
CA LYS A 5 -25.48 -16.60 23.30
C LYS A 5 -24.57 -17.51 22.46
N ASP A 6 -24.81 -17.58 21.17
CA ASP A 6 -23.80 -18.10 20.25
C ASP A 6 -22.79 -16.99 19.97
N ALA A 7 -21.62 -17.11 20.61
CA ALA A 7 -20.44 -16.30 20.36
C ALA A 7 -19.78 -16.79 19.06
N ASP A 8 -20.38 -16.45 17.92
CA ASP A 8 -19.69 -16.50 16.64
C ASP A 8 -18.70 -15.33 16.59
N SER A 9 -17.43 -15.63 16.85
CA SER A 9 -16.33 -14.67 16.79
C SER A 9 -15.94 -14.39 15.32
N SER A 10 -16.94 -14.12 14.47
CA SER A 10 -16.72 -13.43 13.21
C SER A 10 -16.35 -11.98 13.55
N VAL A 11 -15.28 -11.48 12.96
CA VAL A 11 -14.81 -10.10 13.16
C VAL A 11 -15.79 -9.12 12.48
N GLU A 12 -16.99 -9.02 13.04
CA GLU A 12 -18.05 -8.23 12.44
C GLU A 12 -17.73 -6.76 12.59
N ALA A 13 -17.62 -6.08 11.44
CA ALA A 13 -17.59 -4.64 11.41
C ALA A 13 -18.98 -4.13 11.78
N LYS A 14 -19.11 -3.50 12.95
CA LYS A 14 -20.38 -3.01 13.49
C LYS A 14 -20.48 -1.50 13.36
N LEU A 15 -21.48 -1.03 12.61
CA LEU A 15 -21.88 0.37 12.58
C LEU A 15 -22.94 0.62 13.65
N ILE A 16 -22.69 1.61 14.51
CA ILE A 16 -23.65 2.12 15.48
C ILE A 16 -23.99 3.56 15.10
N SER A 17 -25.26 3.81 14.74
CA SER A 17 -25.79 5.15 14.48
C SER A 17 -26.76 5.52 15.61
N THR A 18 -26.61 6.70 16.20
CA THR A 18 -27.59 7.25 17.14
C THR A 18 -28.72 7.96 16.38
N PRO A 19 -29.91 8.12 16.98
CA PRO A 19 -31.00 8.92 16.38
C PRO A 19 -30.58 10.37 16.12
N ASP A 20 -29.62 10.90 16.88
CA ASP A 20 -29.02 12.24 16.66
C ASP A 20 -28.17 12.34 15.39
N GLY A 21 -27.89 11.22 14.70
CA GLY A 21 -27.10 11.20 13.46
C GLY A 21 -25.61 10.94 13.66
N THR A 22 -25.15 10.68 14.89
CA THR A 22 -23.75 10.30 15.16
C THR A 22 -23.51 8.86 14.74
N LYS A 23 -22.44 8.60 13.99
CA LYS A 23 -22.07 7.28 13.47
C LYS A 23 -20.72 6.82 14.03
N ARG A 24 -20.64 5.54 14.39
CA ARG A 24 -19.44 4.91 14.95
C ARG A 24 -19.21 3.55 14.31
N TRP A 25 -18.00 3.31 13.83
CA TRP A 25 -17.61 2.04 13.21
C TRP A 25 -16.67 1.27 14.13
N TYR A 26 -17.05 0.04 14.44
CA TYR A 26 -16.27 -0.89 15.24
C TYR A 26 -15.83 -2.06 14.36
N CYS A 27 -14.61 -2.56 14.56
CA CYS A 27 -14.14 -3.82 14.01
C CYS A 27 -13.53 -4.63 15.16
N ALA A 28 -13.95 -5.88 15.33
CA ALA A 28 -13.53 -6.74 16.44
C ALA A 28 -13.68 -6.07 17.82
N GLY A 29 -14.78 -5.33 18.03
CA GLY A 29 -15.09 -4.64 19.29
C GLY A 29 -14.31 -3.35 19.56
N LYS A 30 -13.41 -2.93 18.66
CA LYS A 30 -12.65 -1.66 18.78
C LYS A 30 -13.05 -0.68 17.69
N LEU A 31 -12.97 0.62 17.96
CA LEU A 31 -13.24 1.64 16.95
C LEU A 31 -12.22 1.53 15.82
N HIS A 32 -12.68 1.23 14.60
CA HIS A 32 -11.80 1.04 13.44
C HIS A 32 -12.59 1.09 12.14
N ARG A 33 -12.06 1.84 11.16
CA ARG A 33 -12.54 1.85 9.77
C ARG A 33 -11.36 2.09 8.81
N ASP A 34 -11.15 1.20 7.84
CA ASP A 34 -10.00 1.25 6.92
C ASP A 34 -10.22 2.26 5.76
N GLY A 35 -11.48 2.54 5.39
CA GLY A 35 -11.83 3.42 4.26
C GLY A 35 -12.39 4.79 4.64
N GLY A 36 -12.39 5.19 5.91
CA GLY A 36 -13.03 6.44 6.33
C GLY A 36 -12.98 6.71 7.83
N PRO A 37 -13.65 7.78 8.30
CA PRO A 37 -13.69 8.10 9.72
C PRO A 37 -14.44 7.03 10.51
N ALA A 38 -13.83 6.56 11.60
CA ALA A 38 -14.43 5.59 12.50
C ALA A 38 -15.44 6.25 13.48
N TYR A 39 -15.43 7.57 13.58
CA TYR A 39 -16.42 8.37 14.28
C TYR A 39 -16.83 9.57 13.41
N GLU A 40 -18.12 9.77 13.24
CA GLU A 40 -18.70 10.95 12.60
C GLU A 40 -19.79 11.49 13.53
N GLY A 41 -19.52 12.64 14.16
CA GLY A 41 -20.46 13.34 15.03
C GLY A 41 -21.47 14.17 14.23
N VAL A 42 -22.64 14.41 14.83
CA VAL A 42 -23.68 15.29 14.26
C VAL A 42 -23.16 16.70 14.02
N ASP A 43 -22.24 17.17 14.87
CA ASP A 43 -21.59 18.48 14.75
C ASP A 43 -20.65 18.58 13.54
N GLY A 44 -20.43 17.50 12.80
CA GLY A 44 -19.49 17.43 11.68
C GLY A 44 -18.08 17.00 12.08
N THR A 45 -17.85 16.70 13.36
CA THR A 45 -16.57 16.17 13.86
C THR A 45 -16.30 14.79 13.27
N LYS A 46 -15.12 14.59 12.68
CA LYS A 46 -14.70 13.31 12.11
C LYS A 46 -13.43 12.84 12.78
N MET A 47 -13.38 11.58 13.18
CA MET A 47 -12.18 10.98 13.77
C MET A 47 -11.87 9.64 13.12
N TRP A 48 -10.59 9.40 12.86
CA TRP A 48 -10.07 8.19 12.26
C TRP A 48 -9.39 7.33 13.32
N PHE A 49 -9.83 6.08 13.40
CA PHE A 49 -9.27 5.11 14.32
C PHE A 49 -8.86 3.85 13.57
N ARG A 50 -7.73 3.28 13.99
CA ARG A 50 -7.22 1.99 13.53
C ARG A 50 -6.93 1.12 14.74
N HIS A 51 -7.52 -0.08 14.80
CA HIS A 51 -7.36 -1.00 15.92
C HIS A 51 -7.67 -0.42 17.32
N GLY A 52 -8.55 0.58 17.40
CA GLY A 52 -8.91 1.27 18.64
C GLY A 52 -8.04 2.47 19.00
N GLU A 53 -7.04 2.80 18.20
CA GLU A 53 -6.14 3.93 18.40
C GLU A 53 -6.38 4.99 17.33
N ILE A 54 -6.22 6.27 17.67
CA ILE A 54 -6.37 7.36 16.70
C ILE A 54 -5.20 7.28 15.72
N HIS A 55 -5.52 7.12 14.43
CA HIS A 55 -4.52 6.92 13.39
C HIS A 55 -5.07 7.32 12.02
N ARG A 56 -4.26 8.08 11.26
CA ARG A 56 -4.48 8.30 9.84
C ARG A 56 -3.17 8.57 9.11
N ASP A 57 -2.86 7.78 8.08
CA ASP A 57 -1.62 7.89 7.30
C ASP A 57 -1.67 8.91 6.15
N ASP A 58 -2.86 9.33 5.74
CA ASP A 58 -3.07 10.19 4.57
C ASP A 58 -3.46 11.64 4.93
N GLY A 59 -3.71 11.95 6.22
CA GLY A 59 -4.17 13.27 6.61
C GLY A 59 -4.50 13.41 8.11
N PRO A 60 -5.29 14.40 8.50
CA PRO A 60 -5.63 14.65 9.91
C PRO A 60 -6.51 13.55 10.47
N ALA A 61 -6.13 13.01 11.62
CA ALA A 61 -6.87 11.94 12.27
C ALA A 61 -8.07 12.45 13.06
N ILE A 62 -8.15 13.76 13.34
CA ILE A 62 -9.32 14.43 13.89
C ILE A 62 -9.56 15.69 13.06
N VAL A 63 -10.79 15.88 12.62
CA VAL A 63 -11.25 17.08 11.92
C VAL A 63 -12.45 17.62 12.68
N GLN A 64 -12.31 18.81 13.25
CA GLN A 64 -13.38 19.52 13.95
C GLN A 64 -14.16 20.41 12.97
N PRO A 65 -15.44 20.70 13.26
CA PRO A 65 -16.24 21.60 12.41
C PRO A 65 -15.68 23.02 12.32
N ASP A 66 -14.97 23.48 13.34
CA ASP A 66 -14.26 24.77 13.36
C ASP A 66 -13.05 24.83 12.40
N GLY A 67 -12.76 23.74 11.69
CA GLY A 67 -11.60 23.63 10.79
C GLY A 67 -10.30 23.28 11.52
N LYS A 68 -10.36 22.99 12.82
CA LYS A 68 -9.19 22.50 13.56
C LYS A 68 -8.89 21.05 13.19
N GLU A 69 -7.66 20.83 12.75
CA GLU A 69 -7.16 19.53 12.33
C GLU A 69 -6.10 19.04 13.32
N GLU A 70 -6.20 17.76 13.71
CA GLU A 70 -5.19 17.15 14.58
C GLU A 70 -4.66 15.87 13.95
N PHE A 71 -3.34 15.75 13.97
CA PHE A 71 -2.62 14.67 13.33
C PHE A 71 -2.21 13.64 14.38
N TRP A 72 -2.65 12.40 14.18
CA TRP A 72 -2.35 11.29 15.08
C TRP A 72 -1.97 10.05 14.29
N LEU A 73 -0.93 9.36 14.76
CA LEU A 73 -0.48 8.08 14.21
C LEU A 73 -0.26 7.11 15.36
N ASN A 74 -1.00 6.00 15.38
CA ASN A 74 -0.89 4.93 16.39
C ASN A 74 -0.97 5.50 17.81
N GLY A 75 -1.95 6.37 18.06
CA GLY A 75 -2.16 6.98 19.37
C GLY A 75 -1.16 8.07 19.76
N LYS A 76 -0.17 8.40 18.91
CA LYS A 76 0.76 9.51 19.14
C LYS A 76 0.30 10.75 18.38
N GLN A 77 0.18 11.88 19.08
CA GLN A 77 -0.11 13.18 18.48
C GLN A 77 1.15 13.75 17.82
N PHE A 78 0.98 14.38 16.67
CA PHE A 78 2.02 15.09 15.95
C PHE A 78 1.57 16.52 15.70
N SER A 79 2.54 17.44 15.72
CA SER A 79 2.31 18.77 15.16
C SER A 79 2.15 18.67 13.64
N GLU A 80 1.47 19.65 13.03
CA GLU A 80 1.31 19.72 11.57
C GLU A 80 2.65 19.62 10.83
N LYS A 81 3.68 20.30 11.33
CA LYS A 81 5.04 20.27 10.74
C LYS A 81 5.65 18.88 10.81
N GLU A 82 5.67 18.25 11.98
CA GLU A 82 6.23 16.91 12.14
C GLU A 82 5.48 15.88 11.30
N PHE A 83 4.15 16.01 11.22
CA PHE A 83 3.33 15.15 10.38
C PHE A 83 3.62 15.38 8.89
N ALA A 84 3.75 16.63 8.43
CA ALA A 84 4.10 16.94 7.06
C ALA A 84 5.49 16.38 6.67
N GLU A 85 6.48 16.47 7.57
CA GLU A 85 7.79 15.84 7.36
C GLU A 85 7.69 14.31 7.33
N ARG A 86 6.86 13.72 8.19
CA ARG A 86 6.58 12.29 8.19
C ARG A 86 5.92 11.84 6.88
N LEU A 87 4.95 12.57 6.36
CA LEU A 87 4.29 12.28 5.08
C LEU A 87 5.28 12.34 3.92
N LYS A 88 6.15 13.36 3.89
CA LYS A 88 7.22 13.46 2.88
C LYS A 88 8.13 12.24 2.93
N ARG A 89 8.49 11.80 4.14
CA ARG A 89 9.32 10.61 4.33
C ARG A 89 8.61 9.34 3.83
N ILE A 90 7.35 9.14 4.19
CA ILE A 90 6.56 7.98 3.74
C ILE A 90 6.41 7.99 2.22
N ALA A 91 6.17 9.16 1.61
CA ALA A 91 6.07 9.30 0.16
C ALA A 91 7.39 8.96 -0.54
N GLN A 92 8.52 9.39 0.03
CA GLN A 92 9.85 9.04 -0.46
C GLN A 92 10.11 7.53 -0.33
N GLU A 93 9.82 6.93 0.83
CA GLU A 93 9.95 5.49 1.09
C GLU A 93 9.10 4.66 0.10
N LYS A 94 7.86 5.07 -0.18
CA LYS A 94 7.00 4.44 -1.21
C LYS A 94 7.60 4.55 -2.61
N ARG A 95 8.13 5.72 -2.99
CA ARG A 95 8.78 5.94 -4.29
C ARG A 95 10.06 5.11 -4.44
N ASP A 96 10.86 5.00 -3.39
CA ASP A 96 12.07 4.17 -3.39
C ASP A 96 11.72 2.68 -3.46
N ALA A 97 10.68 2.23 -2.76
CA ALA A 97 10.18 0.87 -2.86
C ALA A 97 9.65 0.54 -4.27
N GLU A 98 8.88 1.44 -4.87
CA GLU A 98 8.38 1.30 -6.24
C GLU A 98 9.53 1.27 -7.27
N ARG A 99 10.52 2.17 -7.12
CA ARG A 99 11.73 2.15 -7.95
C ARG A 99 12.49 0.83 -7.80
N ALA A 100 12.63 0.31 -6.57
CA ALA A 100 13.29 -0.96 -6.33
C ALA A 100 12.52 -2.13 -6.96
N GLU A 101 11.19 -2.14 -6.86
CA GLU A 101 10.34 -3.13 -7.53
C GLU A 101 10.48 -3.04 -9.05
N GLN A 102 10.44 -1.83 -9.61
CA GLN A 102 10.59 -1.60 -11.04
C GLN A 102 11.97 -2.03 -11.54
N ALA A 103 13.04 -1.73 -10.79
CA ALA A 103 14.39 -2.17 -11.12
C ALA A 103 14.52 -3.70 -11.11
N ARG A 104 13.87 -4.39 -10.16
CA ARG A 104 13.83 -5.86 -10.13
C ARG A 104 13.13 -6.43 -11.36
N LYS A 105 11.96 -5.88 -11.72
CA LYS A 105 11.22 -6.29 -12.93
C LYS A 105 12.06 -6.05 -14.19
N GLN A 106 12.74 -4.90 -14.27
CA GLN A 106 13.60 -4.57 -15.40
C GLN A 106 14.79 -5.53 -15.50
N ALA A 107 15.45 -5.87 -14.39
CA ALA A 107 16.58 -6.81 -14.39
C ALA A 107 16.20 -8.20 -14.91
N VAL A 108 14.98 -8.68 -14.64
CA VAL A 108 14.48 -9.96 -15.19
C VAL A 108 14.32 -9.87 -16.72
N ILE A 109 13.83 -8.73 -17.20
CA ILE A 109 13.66 -8.47 -18.64
C ILE A 109 15.04 -8.39 -19.32
N ASP A 110 15.98 -7.62 -18.76
CA ASP A 110 17.35 -7.52 -19.26
C ASP A 110 18.07 -8.87 -19.28
N ASP A 111 17.94 -9.70 -18.24
CA ASP A 111 18.46 -11.08 -18.22
C ASP A 111 17.85 -11.94 -19.34
N ALA A 112 16.55 -11.84 -19.59
CA ALA A 112 15.90 -12.56 -20.69
C ALA A 112 16.36 -12.07 -22.07
N HIS A 113 16.55 -10.76 -22.26
CA HIS A 113 17.11 -10.19 -23.48
C HIS A 113 18.54 -10.64 -23.72
N GLN A 114 19.35 -10.66 -22.65
CA GLN A 114 20.74 -11.10 -22.71
C GLN A 114 20.84 -12.57 -23.12
N ARG A 115 20.06 -13.46 -22.49
CA ARG A 115 20.03 -14.90 -22.86
C ARG A 115 19.64 -15.12 -24.33
N ARG A 116 18.63 -14.39 -24.83
CA ARG A 116 18.26 -14.46 -26.25
C ARG A 116 19.39 -14.00 -27.16
N ALA A 117 20.10 -12.94 -26.79
CA ALA A 117 21.25 -12.45 -27.55
C ALA A 117 22.40 -13.47 -27.56
N ASP A 118 22.68 -14.09 -26.40
CA ASP A 118 23.69 -15.13 -26.27
C ASP A 118 23.33 -16.39 -27.07
N GLU A 119 22.06 -16.82 -27.09
CA GLU A 119 21.59 -17.92 -27.95
C GLU A 119 21.76 -17.63 -29.44
N VAL A 120 21.42 -16.41 -29.88
CA VAL A 120 21.62 -15.99 -31.27
C VAL A 120 23.10 -15.98 -31.63
N HIS A 121 23.94 -15.43 -30.74
CA HIS A 121 25.38 -15.38 -30.95
C HIS A 121 25.98 -16.80 -31.04
N ASP A 122 25.60 -17.70 -30.14
CA ASP A 122 26.05 -19.09 -30.17
C ASP A 122 25.57 -19.81 -31.44
N ARG A 123 24.32 -19.58 -31.85
CA ARG A 123 23.79 -20.12 -33.12
C ARG A 123 24.60 -19.65 -34.33
N LEU A 124 24.93 -18.36 -34.42
CA LEU A 124 25.77 -17.81 -35.48
C LEU A 124 27.18 -18.41 -35.46
N ARG A 125 27.76 -18.59 -34.27
CA ARG A 125 29.08 -19.22 -34.12
C ARG A 125 29.07 -20.68 -34.59
N ARG A 126 28.00 -21.42 -34.32
CA ARG A 126 27.83 -22.80 -34.80
C ARG A 126 27.66 -22.85 -36.31
N THR A 127 26.82 -22.00 -36.92
CA THR A 127 26.64 -21.99 -38.38
C THR A 127 27.94 -21.59 -39.11
N ALA A 128 28.67 -20.60 -38.60
CA ALA A 128 29.96 -20.18 -39.17
C ALA A 128 31.02 -21.30 -39.17
N LYS A 129 31.05 -22.18 -38.15
CA LYS A 129 31.95 -23.34 -38.12
C LYS A 129 31.62 -24.41 -39.16
N THR A 130 30.35 -24.54 -39.53
CA THR A 130 29.88 -25.55 -40.51
C THR A 130 30.04 -25.08 -41.95
N ILE A 131 30.11 -23.77 -42.19
CA ILE A 131 30.36 -23.20 -43.52
C ILE A 131 31.85 -23.31 -43.82
N LYS A 132 32.24 -24.33 -44.58
CA LYS A 132 33.61 -24.49 -45.10
C LYS A 132 33.88 -23.33 -46.08
N PRO A 133 34.96 -22.54 -45.92
CA PRO A 133 35.23 -21.44 -46.83
C PRO A 133 35.37 -21.98 -48.26
N PRO A 134 34.83 -21.28 -49.26
CA PRO A 134 34.95 -21.71 -50.65
C PRO A 134 36.44 -21.88 -50.98
N LYS A 135 36.79 -23.02 -51.59
CA LYS A 135 38.15 -23.25 -52.05
C LYS A 135 38.44 -22.21 -53.14
N VAL A 136 39.19 -21.16 -52.77
CA VAL A 136 39.77 -20.23 -53.73
C VAL A 136 40.82 -21.02 -54.52
N ASN A 137 40.46 -21.45 -55.72
CA ASN A 137 41.45 -21.94 -56.68
C ASN A 137 42.29 -20.75 -57.10
N LYS A 138 43.55 -20.74 -56.66
CA LYS A 138 44.56 -19.77 -57.09
C LYS A 138 44.94 -20.09 -58.53
N PRO A 139 45.07 -19.10 -59.43
CA PRO A 139 45.50 -19.32 -60.80
C PRO A 139 46.92 -19.90 -60.87
#